data_AF-A0A3N5Z156-F1
#
_entry.id   AF-A0A3N5Z156-F1
#
_cell.length_a   1.000
_cell.length_b   1.000
_cell.length_c   1.000
_cell.angle_alpha   90.00
_cell.angle_beta   90.00
_cell.angle_gamma   90.00
#
_symmetry.space_group_name_H-M   'P 1'
#
loop_
_entity.id
_entity.type
_entity.pdbx_description
1 polymer ?
#
loop_
_entity_poly.entity_id
_entity_poly.type
_entity_poly.pdbx_seq_one_letter_code
_entity_poly.pdbx_strand_id
1 'polypeptide(L)'
;MAAREVDTACTALSHLIGIIARLRGPDGCPWDREQSPRSMVRFMIEEAYELAEALEAGDTENACEELGDVLFHVLFLARMYEEQAVFRLTDVCRVISEKMVRRHPHVFGSTQVADSGEVVRNWKQIKQSEKNHAARRSVLDGVPRGAPALIRALAVSEQAARARFDWQDVEGVLAKLEEELGELRAALRQGRGSAGGRGDRRCTLYAGQRRAAGRSPSRGGAVRGGPKVRSALPAHGSGDRRPRAGALPGTPVRKGFDLGGHQVG
;
A
#
# COMPACT_ATOMS: atom_id res chain seq x y z
N MET A 1 -12.78 27.94 -18.62
CA MET A 1 -11.57 27.77 -17.79
C MET A 1 -11.26 26.28 -17.62
N ALA A 2 -12.15 25.50 -17.01
CA ALA A 2 -12.00 24.04 -16.85
C ALA A 2 -11.65 23.26 -18.13
N ALA A 3 -12.31 23.52 -19.27
CA ALA A 3 -12.01 22.83 -20.52
C ALA A 3 -10.58 23.08 -21.04
N ARG A 4 -10.06 24.31 -20.84
CA ARG A 4 -8.71 24.70 -21.24
C ARG A 4 -7.65 24.10 -20.30
N GLU A 5 -7.98 23.98 -19.01
CA GLU A 5 -7.13 23.30 -18.02
C GLU A 5 -7.03 21.80 -18.31
N VAL A 6 -8.15 21.16 -18.66
CA VAL A 6 -8.16 19.73 -19.07
C VAL A 6 -7.28 19.52 -20.31
N ASP A 7 -7.43 20.36 -21.33
CA ASP A 7 -6.62 20.27 -22.56
C ASP A 7 -5.11 20.44 -22.30
N THR A 8 -4.77 21.39 -21.42
CA THR A 8 -3.39 21.60 -20.98
C THR A 8 -2.83 20.37 -20.24
N ALA A 9 -3.61 19.79 -19.32
CA ALA A 9 -3.23 18.59 -18.59
C ALA A 9 -3.07 17.36 -19.51
N CYS A 10 -3.98 17.20 -20.49
CA CYS A 10 -3.87 16.15 -21.50
C CYS A 10 -2.59 16.30 -22.33
N THR A 11 -2.22 17.53 -22.69
CA THR A 11 -0.97 17.81 -23.42
C THR A 11 0.26 17.45 -22.59
N ALA A 12 0.31 17.87 -21.31
CA ALA A 12 1.40 17.55 -20.40
C ALA A 12 1.55 16.02 -20.18
N LEU A 13 0.42 15.33 -19.98
CA LEU A 13 0.40 13.87 -19.84
C LEU A 13 0.87 13.17 -21.12
N SER A 14 0.45 13.64 -22.29
CA SER A 14 0.90 13.09 -23.58
C SER A 14 2.40 13.26 -23.78
N HIS A 15 2.95 14.40 -23.36
CA HIS A 15 4.39 14.64 -23.38
C HIS A 15 5.15 13.63 -22.50
N LEU A 16 4.69 13.39 -21.27
CA LEU A 16 5.29 12.41 -20.37
C LEU A 16 5.24 10.98 -20.93
N ILE A 17 4.11 10.58 -21.52
CA ILE A 17 3.98 9.29 -22.23
C ILE A 17 4.99 9.20 -23.37
N GLY A 18 5.20 10.28 -24.12
CA GLY A 18 6.21 10.38 -25.18
C GLY A 18 7.64 10.19 -24.66
N ILE A 19 7.98 10.82 -23.53
CA ILE A 19 9.28 10.63 -22.86
C ILE A 19 9.48 9.15 -22.51
N ILE A 20 8.50 8.52 -21.86
CA ILE A 20 8.57 7.09 -21.49
C ILE A 20 8.76 6.20 -22.71
N ALA A 21 8.02 6.45 -23.79
CA ALA A 21 8.18 5.72 -25.04
C ALA A 21 9.59 5.89 -25.64
N ARG A 22 10.17 7.09 -25.55
CA ARG A 22 11.54 7.36 -26.01
C ARG A 22 12.60 6.67 -25.13
N LEU A 23 12.42 6.67 -23.81
CA LEU A 23 13.30 6.00 -22.84
C LEU A 23 13.35 4.48 -23.09
N ARG A 24 12.22 3.86 -23.41
CA ARG A 24 12.13 2.42 -23.68
C ARG A 24 12.30 2.03 -25.15
N GLY A 25 12.42 3.01 -26.05
CA GLY A 25 12.63 2.79 -27.48
C GLY A 25 13.98 2.15 -27.81
N PRO A 26 14.23 1.73 -29.06
CA PRO A 26 15.48 1.07 -29.47
C PRO A 26 16.75 1.85 -29.10
N ASP A 27 16.72 3.17 -29.34
CA ASP A 27 17.82 4.11 -29.02
C ASP A 27 17.65 4.75 -27.63
N GLY A 28 16.84 4.13 -26.77
CA GLY A 28 16.49 4.61 -25.44
C GLY A 28 17.55 4.32 -24.38
N CYS A 29 17.21 4.59 -23.13
CA CYS A 29 18.07 4.33 -21.99
C CYS A 29 18.22 2.82 -21.77
N PRO A 30 19.45 2.26 -21.74
CA PRO A 30 19.66 0.82 -21.53
C PRO A 30 19.06 0.32 -20.21
N TRP A 31 19.21 1.12 -19.14
CA TRP A 31 18.67 0.79 -17.81
C TRP A 31 17.14 0.73 -17.79
N ASP A 32 16.48 1.67 -18.46
CA ASP A 32 15.02 1.66 -18.56
C ASP A 32 14.54 0.43 -19.33
N ARG A 33 15.20 0.10 -20.44
CA ARG A 33 14.83 -1.03 -21.30
C ARG A 33 14.97 -2.39 -20.62
N GLU A 34 15.97 -2.58 -19.76
CA GLU A 34 16.17 -3.85 -19.04
C GLU A 34 15.15 -4.09 -17.91
N GLN A 35 14.41 -3.04 -17.48
CA GLN A 35 13.42 -3.19 -16.42
C GLN A 35 12.25 -4.09 -16.85
N SER A 36 11.67 -4.75 -15.85
CA SER A 36 10.48 -5.59 -15.98
C SER A 36 9.40 -5.13 -14.98
N PRO A 37 8.13 -5.50 -15.16
CA PRO A 37 7.08 -5.19 -14.18
C PRO A 37 7.42 -5.64 -12.76
N ARG A 38 8.20 -6.73 -12.62
CA ARG A 38 8.64 -7.24 -11.33
C ARG A 38 9.74 -6.42 -10.69
N SER A 39 10.72 -5.93 -11.47
CA SER A 39 11.79 -5.08 -10.92
C SER A 39 11.25 -3.71 -10.49
N MET A 40 10.24 -3.20 -11.20
CA MET A 40 9.59 -1.93 -10.88
C MET A 40 8.78 -1.92 -9.56
N VAL A 41 8.47 -3.08 -8.99
CA VAL A 41 7.70 -3.16 -7.72
C VAL A 41 8.43 -2.46 -6.59
N ARG A 42 9.76 -2.57 -6.54
CA ARG A 42 10.57 -1.92 -5.51
C ARG A 42 10.41 -0.40 -5.57
N PHE A 43 10.67 0.19 -6.73
CA PHE A 43 10.60 1.64 -6.94
C PHE A 43 9.20 2.18 -6.68
N MET A 44 8.15 1.50 -7.17
CA MET A 44 6.76 1.88 -6.89
C MET A 44 6.45 1.94 -5.38
N ILE A 45 7.03 1.05 -4.58
CA ILE A 45 6.83 1.06 -3.13
C ILE A 45 7.63 2.19 -2.49
N GLU A 46 8.88 2.41 -2.91
CA GLU A 46 9.74 3.50 -2.45
C GLU A 46 9.03 4.86 -2.66
N GLU A 47 8.60 5.20 -3.88
CA GLU A 47 7.92 6.48 -4.14
C GLU A 47 6.58 6.63 -3.40
N ALA A 48 5.88 5.52 -3.15
CA ALA A 48 4.64 5.57 -2.37
C ALA A 48 4.89 5.93 -0.89
N TYR A 49 6.05 5.56 -0.34
CA TYR A 49 6.45 5.98 1.01
C TYR A 49 6.99 7.41 1.03
N GLU A 50 7.78 7.82 0.03
CA GLU A 50 8.26 9.21 -0.09
C GLU A 50 7.07 10.19 -0.24
N LEU A 51 6.07 9.83 -1.06
CA LEU A 51 4.82 10.56 -1.15
C LEU A 51 4.08 10.62 0.19
N ALA A 52 4.01 9.51 0.92
CA ALA A 52 3.35 9.49 2.23
C ALA A 52 4.06 10.42 3.23
N GLU A 53 5.39 10.40 3.26
CA GLU A 53 6.22 11.27 4.09
C GLU A 53 5.97 12.75 3.76
N ALA A 54 5.99 13.12 2.48
CA ALA A 54 5.73 14.49 2.05
C ALA A 54 4.33 14.98 2.48
N LEU A 55 3.31 14.14 2.34
CA LEU A 55 1.94 14.45 2.75
C LEU A 55 1.81 14.59 4.27
N GLU A 56 2.47 13.74 5.05
CA GLU A 56 2.47 13.82 6.51
C GLU A 56 3.22 15.06 7.02
N ALA A 57 4.29 15.46 6.34
CA ALA A 57 5.06 16.67 6.64
C ALA A 57 4.35 17.97 6.20
N GLY A 58 3.33 17.87 5.35
CA GLY A 58 2.68 19.04 4.73
C GLY A 58 3.59 19.75 3.73
N ASP A 59 4.61 19.07 3.21
CA ASP A 59 5.52 19.59 2.19
C ASP A 59 4.87 19.46 0.81
N THR A 60 4.25 20.55 0.36
CA THR A 60 3.52 20.58 -0.91
C THR A 60 4.44 20.52 -2.13
N GLU A 61 5.68 20.96 -2.01
CA GLU A 61 6.65 20.92 -3.12
C GLU A 61 7.10 19.48 -3.33
N ASN A 62 7.55 18.82 -2.26
CA ASN A 62 7.92 17.40 -2.34
C ASN A 62 6.71 16.54 -2.73
N ALA A 63 5.53 16.80 -2.17
CA ALA A 63 4.33 16.04 -2.54
C ALA A 63 4.00 16.13 -4.04
N CYS A 64 4.30 17.25 -4.70
CA CYS A 64 4.14 17.40 -6.15
C CYS A 64 5.14 16.54 -6.93
N GLU A 65 6.41 16.53 -6.49
CA GLU A 65 7.47 15.70 -7.07
C GLU A 65 7.13 14.21 -6.95
N GLU A 66 6.81 13.74 -5.73
CA GLU A 66 6.51 12.32 -5.49
C GLU A 66 5.22 11.85 -6.17
N LEU A 67 4.21 12.72 -6.30
CA LEU A 67 3.02 12.43 -7.12
C LEU A 67 3.41 12.23 -8.60
N GLY A 68 4.38 13.01 -9.08
CA GLY A 68 4.97 12.86 -10.40
C GLY A 68 5.67 11.52 -10.58
N ASP A 69 6.45 11.08 -9.61
CA ASP A 69 7.21 9.83 -9.68
C ASP A 69 6.31 8.58 -9.58
N VAL A 70 5.30 8.62 -8.71
CA VAL A 70 4.24 7.59 -8.70
C VAL A 70 3.50 7.55 -10.05
N LEU A 71 3.16 8.71 -10.63
CA LEU A 71 2.53 8.78 -11.95
C LEU A 71 3.44 8.22 -13.05
N PHE A 72 4.73 8.58 -13.05
CA PHE A 72 5.73 8.06 -13.98
C PHE A 72 5.77 6.53 -13.91
N HIS A 73 5.86 5.93 -12.73
CA HIS A 73 5.90 4.49 -12.57
C HIS A 73 4.63 3.78 -13.04
N VAL A 74 3.44 4.38 -12.85
CA VAL A 74 2.18 3.85 -13.39
C VAL A 74 2.20 3.82 -14.92
N LEU A 75 2.62 4.92 -15.55
CA LEU A 75 2.72 5.04 -17.01
C LEU A 75 3.80 4.11 -17.59
N PHE A 76 4.93 3.97 -16.89
CA PHE A 76 6.05 3.11 -17.28
C PHE A 76 5.64 1.63 -17.27
N LEU A 77 4.91 1.20 -16.24
CA LEU A 77 4.33 -0.15 -16.19
C LEU A 77 3.31 -0.38 -17.32
N ALA A 78 2.42 0.60 -17.57
CA ALA A 78 1.47 0.49 -18.68
C ALA A 78 2.19 0.34 -20.03
N ARG A 79 3.31 1.05 -20.23
CA ARG A 79 4.15 0.90 -21.42
C ARG A 79 4.78 -0.49 -21.54
N MET A 80 5.29 -1.06 -20.45
CA MET A 80 5.84 -2.43 -20.45
C MET A 80 4.80 -3.48 -20.85
N TYR A 81 3.55 -3.35 -20.40
CA TYR A 81 2.47 -4.26 -20.76
C TYR A 81 1.99 -4.06 -22.20
N GLU A 82 2.05 -2.83 -22.70
CA GLU A 82 1.79 -2.51 -24.11
C GLU A 82 2.84 -3.13 -25.03
N GLU A 83 4.13 -3.08 -24.66
CA GLU A 83 5.24 -3.74 -25.38
C GLU A 83 5.07 -5.26 -25.46
N GLN A 84 4.41 -5.85 -24.45
CA GLN A 84 4.07 -7.27 -24.40
C GLN A 84 2.72 -7.60 -25.06
N ALA A 85 2.04 -6.62 -25.67
CA ALA A 85 0.71 -6.76 -26.26
C ALA A 85 -0.37 -7.31 -25.31
N VAL A 86 -0.26 -7.03 -24.00
CA VAL A 86 -1.21 -7.52 -22.98
C VAL A 86 -2.37 -6.54 -22.78
N PHE A 87 -2.05 -5.26 -22.54
CA PHE A 87 -3.02 -4.16 -22.45
C PHE A 87 -2.30 -2.83 -22.65
N ARG A 88 -3.07 -1.76 -22.88
CA ARG A 88 -2.56 -0.39 -23.05
C ARG A 88 -3.01 0.52 -21.92
N LEU A 89 -2.40 1.71 -21.82
CA LEU A 89 -2.83 2.74 -20.87
C LEU A 89 -4.33 3.08 -21.00
N THR A 90 -4.87 3.08 -22.22
CA THR A 90 -6.30 3.30 -22.50
C THR A 90 -7.19 2.28 -21.81
N ASP A 91 -6.76 1.02 -21.72
CA ASP A 91 -7.50 -0.04 -21.03
C ASP A 91 -7.51 0.19 -19.52
N VAL A 92 -6.36 0.59 -18.95
CA VAL A 92 -6.23 0.95 -17.53
C VAL A 92 -7.19 2.09 -17.18
N CYS A 93 -7.14 3.18 -17.95
CA CYS A 93 -8.01 4.36 -17.78
C CYS A 93 -9.50 3.99 -17.91
N ARG A 94 -9.86 3.16 -18.90
CA ARG A 94 -11.23 2.71 -19.09
C ARG A 94 -11.72 1.88 -17.89
N VAL A 95 -10.94 0.88 -17.46
CA VAL A 95 -11.29 0.00 -16.34
C VAL A 95 -11.48 0.79 -15.04
N ILE A 96 -10.59 1.74 -14.73
CA ILE A 96 -10.74 2.54 -13.52
C ILE A 96 -11.93 3.52 -13.62
N SER A 97 -12.14 4.13 -14.79
CA SER A 97 -13.25 5.07 -15.02
C SER A 97 -14.61 4.41 -14.88
N GLU A 98 -14.83 3.29 -15.59
CA GLU A 98 -16.06 2.49 -15.49
C GLU A 98 -16.33 2.06 -14.03
N LYS A 99 -15.28 1.65 -13.32
CA LYS A 99 -15.36 1.26 -11.90
C LYS A 99 -15.70 2.44 -11.01
N MET A 100 -15.15 3.63 -11.24
CA MET A 100 -15.46 4.81 -10.44
C MET A 100 -16.90 5.29 -10.69
N VAL A 101 -17.35 5.33 -11.95
CA VAL A 101 -18.74 5.66 -12.29
C VAL A 101 -19.71 4.70 -11.59
N ARG A 102 -19.48 3.38 -11.72
CA ARG A 102 -20.33 2.36 -11.11
C ARG A 102 -20.39 2.44 -9.59
N ARG A 103 -19.29 2.81 -8.92
CA ARG A 103 -19.21 2.90 -7.45
C ARG A 103 -19.76 4.20 -6.88
N HIS A 104 -20.09 5.18 -7.73
CA HIS A 104 -20.68 6.45 -7.31
C HIS A 104 -22.04 6.68 -8.01
N PRO A 105 -23.03 5.79 -7.81
CA PRO A 105 -24.36 5.94 -8.42
C PRO A 105 -25.13 7.16 -7.88
N HIS A 106 -24.63 7.79 -6.82
CA HIS A 106 -25.15 9.04 -6.28
C HIS A 106 -24.58 10.29 -6.95
N VAL A 107 -23.49 10.15 -7.72
CA VAL A 107 -22.93 11.22 -8.55
C VAL A 107 -23.33 11.03 -10.01
N PHE A 108 -23.24 9.80 -10.53
CA PHE A 108 -23.40 9.48 -11.95
C PHE A 108 -24.69 8.71 -12.28
N GLY A 109 -25.57 8.49 -11.30
CA GLY A 109 -26.82 7.77 -11.46
C GLY A 109 -27.97 8.47 -10.73
N SER A 110 -28.93 7.69 -10.24
CA SER A 110 -30.14 8.19 -9.58
C SER A 110 -30.21 7.89 -8.08
N THR A 111 -29.19 7.27 -7.50
CA THR A 111 -29.21 6.91 -6.07
C THR A 111 -29.08 8.16 -5.21
N GLN A 112 -30.05 8.42 -4.34
CA GLN A 112 -29.90 9.48 -3.35
C GLN A 112 -29.22 8.96 -2.09
N VAL A 113 -28.45 9.83 -1.45
CA VAL A 113 -27.74 9.55 -0.19
C VAL A 113 -27.92 10.75 0.73
N ALA A 114 -28.20 10.50 2.01
CA ALA A 114 -28.42 11.54 3.01
C ALA A 114 -27.11 12.12 3.55
N ASP A 115 -26.08 11.29 3.68
CA ASP A 115 -24.80 11.68 4.28
C ASP A 115 -23.60 10.85 3.77
N SER A 116 -22.39 11.26 4.16
CA SER A 116 -21.15 10.55 3.84
C SER A 116 -21.09 9.14 4.43
N GLY A 117 -21.78 8.89 5.54
CA GLY A 117 -21.90 7.56 6.14
C GLY A 117 -22.68 6.60 5.23
N GLU A 118 -23.74 7.07 4.58
CA GLU A 118 -24.51 6.33 3.59
C GLU A 118 -23.71 6.09 2.32
N VAL A 119 -22.95 7.08 1.84
CA VAL A 119 -22.00 6.91 0.72
C VAL A 119 -21.03 5.76 1.01
N VAL A 120 -20.43 5.74 2.21
CA VAL A 120 -19.49 4.68 2.62
C VAL A 120 -20.17 3.31 2.69
N ARG A 121 -21.42 3.22 3.19
CA ARG A 121 -22.19 1.97 3.23
C ARG A 121 -22.47 1.46 1.81
N ASN A 122 -22.97 2.31 0.93
CA ASN A 122 -23.28 1.97 -0.46
C ASN A 122 -22.02 1.55 -1.21
N TRP A 123 -20.91 2.28 -1.04
CA TRP A 123 -19.62 1.91 -1.64
C TRP A 123 -19.12 0.54 -1.17
N LYS A 124 -19.25 0.24 0.12
CA LYS A 124 -18.88 -1.09 0.66
C LYS A 124 -19.76 -2.20 0.08
N GLN A 125 -21.06 -1.98 -0.07
CA GLN A 125 -22.00 -2.94 -0.66
C GLN A 125 -21.67 -3.20 -2.14
N ILE A 126 -21.49 -2.15 -2.95
CA ILE A 126 -21.10 -2.28 -4.36
C ILE A 126 -19.75 -2.99 -4.49
N LYS A 127 -18.77 -2.64 -3.65
CA LYS A 127 -17.46 -3.32 -3.63
C LYS A 127 -17.57 -4.79 -3.23
N GLN A 128 -18.58 -5.19 -2.47
CA GLN A 128 -18.82 -6.60 -2.12
C GLN A 128 -19.46 -7.35 -3.30
N SER A 129 -20.45 -6.77 -3.97
CA SER A 129 -21.13 -7.42 -5.11
C SER A 129 -20.23 -7.57 -6.34
N GLU A 130 -19.30 -6.63 -6.56
CA GLU A 130 -18.32 -6.71 -7.67
C GLU A 130 -17.27 -7.81 -7.51
N LYS A 131 -16.97 -8.21 -6.27
CA LYS A 131 -16.00 -9.27 -6.03
C LYS A 131 -16.71 -10.58 -6.33
N ASN A 132 -16.51 -11.10 -7.54
CA ASN A 132 -16.96 -12.43 -7.96
C ASN A 132 -16.97 -13.38 -6.75
N HIS A 133 -18.17 -13.71 -6.25
CA HIS A 133 -18.34 -14.64 -5.13
C HIS A 133 -17.69 -16.01 -5.44
N ALA A 134 -17.45 -16.30 -6.71
CA ALA A 134 -16.73 -17.49 -7.17
C ALA A 134 -15.22 -17.54 -6.81
N ALA A 135 -14.57 -16.41 -6.51
CA ALA A 135 -13.11 -16.37 -6.28
C ALA A 135 -12.69 -16.25 -4.81
N ARG A 136 -13.59 -15.91 -3.89
CA ARG A 136 -13.28 -15.77 -2.46
C ARG A 136 -13.68 -17.01 -1.70
N ARG A 137 -12.67 -17.83 -1.39
CA ARG A 137 -12.80 -19.03 -0.54
C ARG A 137 -12.52 -18.72 0.93
N SER A 138 -11.87 -17.60 1.24
CA SER A 138 -11.45 -17.22 2.59
C SER A 138 -11.63 -15.73 2.89
N VAL A 139 -11.88 -15.42 4.18
CA VAL A 139 -11.91 -14.06 4.74
C VAL A 139 -10.58 -13.32 4.48
N LEU A 140 -9.48 -14.05 4.35
CA LEU A 140 -8.14 -13.50 4.12
C LEU A 140 -7.78 -13.26 2.66
N ASP A 141 -8.65 -13.58 1.69
CA ASP A 141 -8.39 -13.38 0.25
C ASP A 141 -8.26 -11.89 -0.16
N GLY A 142 -8.44 -10.96 0.78
CA GLY A 142 -8.17 -9.53 0.61
C GLY A 142 -6.78 -9.07 1.04
N VAL A 143 -5.95 -9.94 1.61
CA VAL A 143 -4.62 -9.60 2.11
C VAL A 143 -3.57 -9.77 1.00
N PRO A 144 -2.87 -8.70 0.58
CA PRO A 144 -1.84 -8.82 -0.44
C PRO A 144 -0.72 -9.75 0.02
N ARG A 145 -0.45 -10.82 -0.75
CA ARG A 145 0.59 -11.80 -0.40
C ARG A 145 2.01 -11.22 -0.48
N GLY A 146 2.20 -10.21 -1.33
CA GLY A 146 3.48 -9.51 -1.51
C GLY A 146 3.70 -8.32 -0.58
N ALA A 147 2.76 -8.00 0.32
CA ALA A 147 2.96 -6.93 1.28
C ALA A 147 4.09 -7.29 2.27
N PRO A 148 4.89 -6.30 2.73
CA PRO A 148 5.86 -6.50 3.80
C PRO A 148 5.24 -7.20 5.00
N ALA A 149 6.03 -8.01 5.71
CA ALA A 149 5.52 -8.95 6.71
C ALA A 149 4.60 -8.28 7.75
N LEU A 150 4.97 -7.09 8.23
CA LEU A 150 4.19 -6.32 9.22
C LEU A 150 2.89 -5.75 8.63
N ILE A 151 2.94 -5.15 7.43
CA ILE A 151 1.74 -4.65 6.74
C ILE A 151 0.76 -5.79 6.47
N ARG A 152 1.29 -6.93 6.04
CA ARG A 152 0.50 -8.12 5.81
C ARG A 152 -0.06 -8.68 7.12
N ALA A 153 0.68 -8.63 8.23
CA ALA A 153 0.22 -9.10 9.54
C ALA A 153 -0.91 -8.22 10.05
N LEU A 154 -0.74 -6.90 9.97
CA LEU A 154 -1.78 -5.91 10.28
C LEU A 154 -3.04 -6.17 9.44
N ALA A 155 -2.89 -6.34 8.13
CA ALA A 155 -4.02 -6.62 7.25
C ALA A 155 -4.75 -7.93 7.61
N VAL A 156 -4.02 -8.99 8.01
CA VAL A 156 -4.66 -10.22 8.52
C VAL A 156 -5.40 -9.95 9.83
N SER A 157 -4.79 -9.26 10.78
CA SER A 157 -5.40 -8.91 12.07
C SER A 157 -6.66 -8.07 11.87
N GLU A 158 -6.66 -7.10 10.96
CA GLU A 158 -7.86 -6.32 10.64
C GLU A 158 -8.99 -7.17 10.05
N GLN A 159 -8.68 -8.15 9.19
CA GLN A 159 -9.70 -9.06 8.65
C GLN A 159 -10.25 -9.99 9.72
N ALA A 160 -9.39 -10.46 10.62
CA ALA A 160 -9.77 -11.27 11.77
C ALA A 160 -10.71 -10.50 12.71
N ALA A 161 -10.35 -9.26 13.07
CA ALA A 161 -11.17 -8.39 13.88
C ALA A 161 -12.54 -8.09 13.24
N ARG A 162 -12.58 -7.88 11.92
CA ARG A 162 -13.85 -7.72 11.16
C ARG A 162 -14.73 -8.96 11.22
N ALA A 163 -14.14 -10.15 11.31
CA ALA A 163 -14.86 -11.41 11.53
C ALA A 163 -15.22 -11.63 13.01
N ARG A 164 -15.00 -10.63 13.89
CA ARG A 164 -15.11 -10.71 15.35
C ARG A 164 -14.21 -11.79 15.97
N PHE A 165 -13.13 -12.12 15.28
CA PHE A 165 -12.05 -12.95 15.79
C PHE A 165 -10.91 -12.03 16.20
N ASP A 166 -10.98 -11.51 17.42
CA ASP A 166 -9.99 -10.59 17.99
C ASP A 166 -9.76 -10.90 19.47
N TRP A 167 -8.70 -10.33 20.02
CA TRP A 167 -8.37 -10.44 21.44
C TRP A 167 -9.32 -9.61 22.29
N GLN A 168 -9.59 -10.08 23.52
CA GLN A 168 -10.45 -9.35 24.46
C GLN A 168 -9.71 -8.15 25.07
N ASP A 169 -8.40 -8.30 25.27
CA ASP A 169 -7.51 -7.32 25.88
C ASP A 169 -6.08 -7.48 25.34
N VAL A 170 -5.19 -6.55 25.73
CA VAL A 170 -3.80 -6.52 25.26
C VAL A 170 -2.96 -7.59 25.94
N GLU A 171 -3.33 -7.98 27.16
CA GLU A 171 -2.69 -9.01 27.96
C GLU A 171 -2.71 -10.36 27.24
N GLY A 172 -3.84 -10.72 26.60
CA GLY A 172 -3.93 -11.91 25.75
C GLY A 172 -3.00 -11.89 24.55
N VAL A 173 -2.79 -10.72 23.94
CA VAL A 173 -1.82 -10.53 22.83
C VAL A 173 -0.40 -10.76 23.31
N LEU A 174 -0.03 -10.16 24.45
CA LEU A 174 1.30 -10.28 25.04
C LEU A 174 1.62 -11.71 25.45
N ALA A 175 0.68 -12.40 26.11
CA ALA A 175 0.84 -13.80 26.48
C ALA A 175 1.08 -14.69 25.25
N LYS A 176 0.35 -14.45 24.15
CA LYS A 176 0.56 -15.21 22.91
C LYS A 176 1.90 -14.89 22.24
N LEU A 177 2.34 -13.64 22.27
CA LEU A 177 3.65 -13.25 21.76
C LEU A 177 4.78 -13.96 22.51
N GLU A 178 4.68 -14.03 23.85
CA GLU A 178 5.65 -14.73 24.69
C GLU A 178 5.70 -16.24 24.39
N GLU A 179 4.54 -16.87 24.18
CA GLU A 179 4.42 -18.27 23.76
C GLU A 179 5.16 -18.53 22.43
N GLU A 180 4.85 -17.77 21.39
CA GLU A 180 5.47 -17.92 20.05
C GLU A 180 6.98 -17.65 20.08
N LEU A 181 7.43 -16.69 20.89
CA LEU A 181 8.85 -16.43 21.10
C LEU A 181 9.53 -17.59 21.81
N GLY A 182 8.84 -18.24 22.76
CA GLY A 182 9.27 -19.48 23.40
C GLY A 182 9.45 -20.62 22.40
N GLU A 183 8.48 -20.83 21.51
CA GLU A 183 8.54 -21.83 20.44
C GLU A 183 9.68 -21.57 19.46
N LEU A 184 9.86 -20.32 19.03
CA LEU A 184 10.97 -19.91 18.15
C LEU A 184 12.32 -20.21 18.80
N ARG A 185 12.50 -19.87 20.09
CA ARG A 185 13.71 -20.18 20.85
C ARG A 185 13.94 -21.68 20.98
N ALA A 186 12.89 -22.49 21.15
CA ALA A 186 13.01 -23.95 21.19
C ALA A 186 13.44 -24.51 19.81
N ALA A 187 12.84 -24.03 18.72
CA ALA A 187 13.17 -24.45 17.36
C ALA A 187 14.63 -24.10 16.99
N LEU A 188 15.11 -22.91 17.36
CA LEU A 188 16.50 -22.48 17.15
C LEU A 188 17.50 -23.37 17.91
N ARG A 189 17.16 -23.78 19.13
CA ARG A 189 18.00 -24.71 19.92
C ARG A 189 18.06 -26.10 19.28
N GLN A 190 16.93 -26.60 18.76
CA GLN A 190 16.88 -27.89 18.04
C GLN A 190 17.59 -27.83 16.68
N GLY A 191 17.58 -26.67 16.00
CA GLY A 191 18.26 -26.45 14.72
C GLY A 191 19.80 -26.44 14.80
N ARG A 192 20.39 -26.28 15.98
CA ARG A 192 21.84 -26.39 16.20
C ARG A 192 22.34 -27.83 16.36
N GLY A 193 21.46 -28.83 16.45
CA GLY A 193 21.81 -30.25 16.61
C GLY A 193 21.87 -31.07 15.31
N SER A 194 21.69 -30.46 14.14
CA SER A 194 21.67 -31.18 12.86
C SER A 194 22.47 -30.43 11.79
N ALA A 195 23.79 -30.46 11.91
CA ALA A 195 24.70 -30.20 10.80
C ALA A 195 24.62 -31.39 9.83
N GLY A 196 23.63 -31.39 8.93
CA GLY A 196 23.49 -32.39 7.89
C GLY A 196 22.04 -32.60 7.45
N GLY A 197 21.52 -31.70 6.60
CA GLY A 197 20.22 -31.91 5.94
C GLY A 197 19.52 -30.63 5.54
N ARG A 198 19.58 -30.30 4.25
CA ARG A 198 18.72 -29.29 3.60
C ARG A 198 17.25 -29.68 3.75
N GLY A 199 16.40 -28.78 4.24
CA GLY A 199 14.94 -28.96 4.19
C GLY A 199 14.13 -27.89 4.92
N ASP A 200 13.51 -27.01 4.14
CA ASP A 200 12.42 -26.05 4.42
C ASP A 200 11.80 -26.10 5.84
N ARG A 201 12.06 -25.06 6.66
CA ARG A 201 11.26 -24.76 7.86
C ARG A 201 10.82 -23.30 7.83
N ARG A 202 9.73 -23.04 7.10
CA ARG A 202 8.92 -21.82 7.23
C ARG A 202 8.46 -21.64 8.68
N CYS A 203 9.15 -20.78 9.43
CA CYS A 203 8.57 -20.12 10.60
C CYS A 203 7.36 -19.33 10.13
N THR A 204 6.18 -19.85 10.41
CA THR A 204 4.93 -19.22 10.04
C THR A 204 4.57 -18.24 11.14
N LEU A 205 5.13 -17.04 11.10
CA LEU A 205 4.60 -15.89 11.86
C LEU A 205 3.29 -15.45 11.19
N TYR A 206 2.26 -16.28 11.25
CA TYR A 206 0.87 -15.90 10.99
C TYR A 206 -0.04 -16.63 11.97
N ALA A 207 -0.63 -15.83 12.86
CA ALA A 207 -1.65 -16.24 13.81
C ALA A 207 -2.77 -17.01 13.12
N GLY A 208 -2.96 -18.26 13.55
CA GLY A 208 -4.01 -19.16 13.12
C GLY A 208 -3.97 -20.38 14.01
N GLN A 209 -4.57 -20.23 15.20
CA GLN A 209 -4.74 -21.26 16.24
C GLN A 209 -4.88 -22.67 15.66
N ARG A 210 -3.88 -23.52 15.86
CA ARG A 210 -4.10 -24.97 15.90
C ARG A 210 -4.37 -25.38 17.35
N ARG A 211 -5.64 -25.74 17.59
CA ARG A 211 -6.16 -26.55 18.70
C ARG A 211 -5.95 -25.99 20.13
N ALA A 212 -6.87 -25.14 20.56
CA ALA A 212 -7.34 -25.20 21.95
C ALA A 212 -8.36 -26.36 22.03
N ALA A 213 -7.89 -27.54 22.41
CA ALA A 213 -8.79 -28.62 22.81
C ALA A 213 -9.36 -28.29 24.20
N GLY A 214 -10.69 -28.14 24.27
CA GLY A 214 -11.44 -28.32 25.51
C GLY A 214 -11.77 -27.04 26.30
N ARG A 215 -12.78 -26.29 25.82
CA ARG A 215 -13.93 -25.80 26.62
C ARG A 215 -14.82 -24.94 25.73
N SER A 216 -16.05 -25.40 25.49
CA SER A 216 -17.11 -24.62 24.86
C SER A 216 -17.44 -23.39 25.71
N PRO A 217 -17.70 -22.19 25.14
CA PRO A 217 -18.27 -21.10 25.89
C PRO A 217 -19.75 -21.41 26.14
N SER A 218 -20.12 -21.48 27.42
CA SER A 218 -21.49 -21.57 27.89
C SER A 218 -22.30 -20.36 27.40
N ARG A 219 -23.51 -20.64 26.93
CA ARG A 219 -24.57 -19.63 26.74
C ARG A 219 -24.91 -19.01 28.09
N GLY A 220 -24.91 -17.68 28.17
CA GLY A 220 -25.68 -16.94 29.18
C GLY A 220 -24.98 -15.71 29.75
N GLY A 221 -25.67 -14.57 29.71
CA GLY A 221 -25.39 -13.42 30.58
C GLY A 221 -25.22 -12.10 29.85
N ALA A 222 -26.32 -11.37 29.68
CA ALA A 222 -26.27 -9.95 29.36
C ALA A 222 -25.58 -9.19 30.51
N VAL A 223 -24.50 -8.46 30.22
CA VAL A 223 -23.90 -7.50 31.16
C VAL A 223 -23.70 -6.16 30.45
N ARG A 224 -24.11 -5.12 31.18
CA ARG A 224 -24.22 -3.71 30.79
C ARG A 224 -22.86 -3.07 30.48
N GLY A 225 -22.93 -1.96 29.76
CA GLY A 225 -21.82 -1.24 29.14
C GLY A 225 -20.62 -0.91 30.04
N GLY A 226 -19.44 -1.05 29.44
CA GLY A 226 -18.16 -0.49 29.86
C GLY A 226 -17.54 0.33 28.71
N PRO A 227 -16.63 1.28 28.99
CA PRO A 227 -16.41 2.44 28.15
C PRO A 227 -15.64 2.11 26.87
N LYS A 228 -16.10 2.69 25.75
CA LYS A 228 -15.35 2.74 24.50
C LYS A 228 -14.10 3.59 24.72
N VAL A 229 -12.91 2.99 24.59
CA VAL A 229 -11.65 3.73 24.54
C VAL A 229 -11.66 4.55 23.25
N ARG A 230 -11.94 5.86 23.38
CA ARG A 230 -11.67 6.84 22.32
C ARG A 230 -10.16 7.05 22.27
N SER A 231 -9.59 7.00 21.06
CA SER A 231 -8.24 7.47 20.79
C SER A 231 -8.14 8.96 21.13
N ALA A 232 -7.49 9.28 22.24
CA ALA A 232 -7.18 10.65 22.61
C ALA A 232 -5.83 11.03 21.98
N LEU A 233 -5.87 11.87 20.94
CA LEU A 233 -4.74 12.71 20.54
C LEU A 233 -4.83 14.00 21.37
N PRO A 234 -3.74 14.49 21.98
CA PRO A 234 -3.77 15.78 22.66
C PRO A 234 -3.65 16.92 21.62
N ALA A 235 -4.55 17.89 21.73
CA ALA A 235 -4.42 19.22 21.14
C ALA A 235 -3.92 20.19 22.21
N HIS A 236 -2.88 20.97 21.89
CA HIS A 236 -2.53 22.32 22.37
C HIS A 236 -1.21 22.67 21.66
N GLY A 237 -0.93 23.85 21.10
CA GLY A 237 -1.47 25.18 21.27
C GLY A 237 -0.29 26.16 21.23
N SER A 238 -0.17 26.92 20.14
CA SER A 238 0.54 28.20 19.95
C SER A 238 1.47 28.73 21.06
N GLY A 239 2.74 29.00 20.70
CA GLY A 239 3.67 29.81 21.49
C GLY A 239 4.99 30.07 20.75
N ASP A 240 5.05 31.21 20.05
CA ASP A 240 6.21 31.77 19.35
C ASP A 240 7.39 32.10 20.30
N ARG A 241 8.63 31.77 19.87
CA ARG A 241 9.89 32.50 20.15
C ARG A 241 11.11 31.79 19.52
N ARG A 242 11.73 32.42 18.51
CA ARG A 242 13.12 32.16 18.08
C ARG A 242 14.13 32.68 19.12
N PRO A 243 15.38 32.18 19.12
CA PRO A 243 16.44 32.86 18.34
C PRO A 243 17.38 31.91 17.55
N ARG A 244 18.23 32.55 16.73
CA ARG A 244 19.06 32.01 15.62
C ARG A 244 20.38 31.33 16.03
N ALA A 245 20.85 30.51 15.08
CA ALA A 245 22.21 30.32 14.56
C ALA A 245 23.13 29.24 15.19
N GLY A 246 23.60 28.34 14.32
CA GLY A 246 24.68 27.38 14.53
C GLY A 246 24.82 26.47 13.30
N ALA A 247 25.39 27.01 12.22
CA ALA A 247 25.73 26.26 11.01
C ALA A 247 26.94 25.34 11.24
N LEU A 248 26.97 24.16 10.62
CA LEU A 248 28.16 23.40 10.17
C LEU A 248 27.69 22.28 9.19
N PRO A 249 28.57 21.75 8.31
CA PRO A 249 28.42 21.85 6.86
C PRO A 249 27.91 20.57 6.17
N GLY A 250 27.39 20.78 4.96
CA GLY A 250 26.78 19.76 4.12
C GLY A 250 27.72 18.73 3.51
N THR A 251 27.16 17.54 3.34
CA THR A 251 27.62 16.51 2.40
C THR A 251 26.66 16.50 1.21
N PRO A 252 27.12 16.75 -0.02
CA PRO A 252 26.27 16.61 -1.19
C PRO A 252 26.13 15.12 -1.54
N VAL A 253 24.89 14.61 -1.53
CA VAL A 253 24.55 13.34 -2.19
C VAL A 253 24.53 13.62 -3.69
N ARG A 254 25.60 13.22 -4.40
CA ARG A 254 25.64 13.26 -5.86
C ARG A 254 24.70 12.18 -6.42
N LYS A 255 23.51 12.55 -6.89
CA LYS A 255 22.79 11.80 -7.95
C LYS A 255 23.59 12.01 -9.23
N GLY A 256 24.44 11.05 -9.59
CA GLY A 256 25.25 11.10 -10.81
C GLY A 256 24.41 10.80 -12.04
N PHE A 257 24.01 11.83 -12.78
CA PHE A 257 23.64 11.77 -14.18
C PHE A 257 24.63 12.67 -14.92
N ASP A 258 25.65 12.08 -15.54
CA ASP A 258 26.65 12.82 -16.32
C ASP A 258 26.43 12.52 -17.80
N LEU A 259 25.81 13.47 -18.50
CA LEU A 259 25.72 13.51 -19.96
C LEU A 259 26.83 14.44 -20.47
N GLY A 260 28.04 13.91 -20.59
CA GLY A 260 29.17 14.59 -21.21
C GLY A 260 29.15 14.39 -22.74
N GLY A 261 28.83 15.46 -23.48
CA GLY A 261 28.96 15.52 -24.93
C GLY A 261 30.36 15.91 -25.42
N HIS A 262 30.71 15.32 -26.57
CA HIS A 262 31.64 15.77 -27.63
C HIS A 262 33.12 16.09 -27.33
N GLN A 263 34.03 15.43 -28.07
CA GLN A 263 34.72 16.04 -29.24
C GLN A 263 35.53 15.01 -30.06
N VAL A 264 35.29 15.07 -31.38
CA VAL A 264 36.21 15.02 -32.53
C VAL A 264 37.50 14.19 -32.45
N GLY A 265 37.60 13.24 -33.38
CA GLY A 265 38.81 12.55 -33.85
C GLY A 265 38.45 11.65 -35.02
#